data_AF-A0A259LLG7-F1
#
_entry.id   AF-A0A259LLG7-F1
#
_cell.length_a   1.000
_cell.length_b   1.000
_cell.length_c   1.000
_cell.angle_alpha   90.00
_cell.angle_beta   90.00
_cell.angle_gamma   90.00
#
_symmetry.space_group_name_H-M   'P 1'
#
loop_
_entity.id
_entity.type
_entity.pdbx_description
1 polymer ?
#
loop_
_entity_poly.entity_id
_entity_poly.type
_entity_poly.pdbx_seq_one_letter_code
_entity_poly.pdbx_strand_id
1 'polypeptide(L)' 'KPGALAKVAAILGNAGVSIHRMRQYDHVDDKAPVLIVTHKTTRTALDEALVAIAATDVVTDAPVALRIETV' A
#
# COMPACT_ATOMS: atom_id res chain seq x y z
N LYS A 1 -8.22 -11.79 1.84
CA LYS A 1 -8.53 -12.39 0.51
C LYS A 1 -7.24 -12.77 -0.22
N PRO A 2 -7.13 -13.96 -0.84
CA PRO A 2 -6.01 -14.29 -1.72
C PRO A 2 -5.85 -13.26 -2.85
N GLY A 3 -4.62 -12.90 -3.20
CA GLY A 3 -4.33 -11.95 -4.27
C GLY A 3 -4.44 -10.46 -3.90
N ALA A 4 -4.91 -10.13 -2.69
CA ALA A 4 -5.01 -8.73 -2.23
C ALA A 4 -3.67 -7.98 -2.32
N LEU A 5 -2.60 -8.58 -1.78
CA LEU A 5 -1.25 -8.00 -1.84
C LEU A 5 -0.75 -7.83 -3.28
N ALA A 6 -1.04 -8.78 -4.17
CA ALA A 6 -0.64 -8.69 -5.57
C ALA A 6 -1.33 -7.50 -6.27
N LYS A 7 -2.62 -7.29 -6.01
CA LYS A 7 -3.39 -6.17 -6.54
C LYS A 7 -2.84 -4.83 -6.05
N VAL A 8 -2.55 -4.71 -4.75
CA VAL A 8 -1.95 -3.50 -4.17
C VAL A 8 -0.55 -3.25 -4.72
N ALA A 9 0.28 -4.28 -4.83
CA ALA A 9 1.63 -4.15 -5.39
C ALA A 9 1.61 -3.72 -6.87
N ALA A 10 0.68 -4.24 -7.67
CA ALA A 10 0.50 -3.84 -9.06
C ALA A 10 0.11 -2.36 -9.19
N ILE A 11 -0.81 -1.88 -8.33
CA ILE A 11 -1.21 -0.46 -8.31
C ILE A 11 -0.02 0.45 -7.98
N LEU A 12 0.76 0.10 -6.96
CA LEU A 12 1.97 0.84 -6.60
C LEU A 12 2.97 0.86 -7.77
N GLY A 13 3.20 -0.28 -8.42
CA GLY A 13 4.08 -0.37 -9.58
C GLY A 13 3.61 0.48 -10.77
N ASN A 14 2.30 0.49 -11.07
CA ASN A 14 1.71 1.29 -12.14
C ASN A 14 1.85 2.80 -11.90
N ALA A 15 1.83 3.23 -10.63
CA ALA A 15 2.07 4.61 -10.23
C ALA A 15 3.57 4.96 -10.14
N GLY A 16 4.48 4.02 -10.47
CA GLY A 16 5.92 4.23 -10.37
C GLY A 16 6.46 4.20 -8.93
N VAL A 17 5.70 3.65 -7.98
CA VAL A 17 6.08 3.54 -6.56
C VAL A 17 6.72 2.18 -6.29
N SER A 18 8.04 2.16 -6.11
CA SER A 18 8.78 0.95 -5.77
C SER A 18 8.65 0.59 -4.28
N ILE A 19 8.45 -0.70 -3.98
CA ILE A 19 8.36 -1.23 -2.61
C ILE A 19 9.77 -1.58 -2.10
N HIS A 20 10.13 -1.08 -0.92
CA HIS A 20 11.36 -1.42 -0.22
C HIS A 20 11.17 -2.63 0.71
N ARG A 21 10.05 -2.65 1.47
CA ARG A 21 9.66 -3.81 2.29
C ARG A 21 8.16 -3.84 2.49
N MET A 22 7.62 -5.04 2.68
CA MET A 22 6.20 -5.25 3.01
C MET A 22 6.09 -6.22 4.18
N ARG A 23 5.09 -6.00 5.04
CA ARG A 23 4.72 -6.92 6.12
C ARG A 23 3.22 -6.97 6.27
N GLN A 24 2.66 -8.17 6.16
CA GLN A 24 1.30 -8.47 6.62
C GLN A 24 1.40 -9.01 8.05
N TYR A 25 0.65 -8.43 8.97
CA TYR A 25 0.63 -8.87 10.36
C TYR A 25 -0.37 -10.02 10.55
N ASP A 26 -0.07 -10.88 11.53
CA ASP A 26 -1.04 -11.86 12.00
C ASP A 26 -2.29 -11.15 12.53
N HIS A 27 -3.43 -11.74 12.26
CA HIS A 27 -4.75 -11.21 12.58
C HIS A 27 -5.68 -12.38 12.87
N VAL A 28 -6.66 -12.16 13.74
CA VAL A 28 -7.60 -13.20 14.19
C VAL A 28 -8.88 -13.18 13.35
N ASP A 29 -9.14 -12.08 12.65
CA ASP A 29 -10.32 -11.83 11.84
C ASP A 29 -10.03 -12.00 10.34
N ASP A 30 -10.94 -11.53 9.49
CA ASP A 30 -10.78 -11.57 8.02
C ASP A 30 -9.96 -10.38 7.48
N LYS A 31 -9.44 -9.51 8.36
CA LYS A 31 -8.76 -8.26 8.03
C LYS A 31 -7.30 -8.30 8.44
N ALA A 32 -6.41 -8.44 7.47
CA ALA A 32 -4.98 -8.41 7.72
C ALA A 32 -4.43 -6.98 7.67
N PRO A 33 -3.82 -6.44 8.74
CA PRO A 33 -3.07 -5.20 8.64
C PRO A 33 -1.83 -5.39 7.76
N VAL A 34 -1.62 -4.47 6.82
CA VAL A 34 -0.46 -4.49 5.92
C VAL A 34 0.32 -3.19 6.06
N LEU A 35 1.62 -3.31 6.31
CA LEU A 35 2.57 -2.20 6.30
C LEU A 35 3.46 -2.31 5.07
N ILE A 36 3.51 -1.25 4.28
CA ILE A 36 4.37 -1.13 3.11
C ILE A 36 5.30 0.05 3.32
N VAL A 37 6.60 -0.16 3.16
CA VAL A 37 7.59 0.90 3.07
C VAL A 37 8.06 0.97 1.63
N THR A 38 7.97 2.16 1.05
CA THR A 38 8.38 2.43 -0.32
C THR A 38 9.83 2.91 -0.36
N HIS A 39 10.44 2.86 -1.54
CA HIS A 39 11.58 3.74 -1.84
C HIS A 39 11.13 5.20 -1.92
N LYS A 40 12.09 6.13 -2.04
CA LYS A 40 11.80 7.54 -2.30
C LYS A 40 10.96 7.66 -3.57
N THR A 41 9.83 8.36 -3.46
CA THR A 41 8.91 8.61 -4.57
C THR A 41 8.33 10.02 -4.46
N THR A 42 7.62 10.48 -5.48
CA THR A 42 6.94 11.77 -5.47
C THR A 42 5.63 11.69 -4.69
N ARG A 43 5.18 12.83 -4.15
CA ARG A 43 3.89 12.91 -3.47
C ARG A 43 2.73 12.55 -4.40
N THR A 44 2.77 13.05 -5.64
CA THR A 44 1.76 12.80 -6.67
C THR A 44 1.62 11.31 -6.98
N ALA A 45 2.72 10.60 -7.21
CA ALA A 45 2.70 9.16 -7.47
C ALA A 45 2.11 8.36 -6.31
N LEU A 46 2.44 8.76 -5.07
CA LEU A 46 1.88 8.14 -3.88
C LEU A 46 0.37 8.40 -3.75
N ASP A 47 -0.08 9.64 -3.97
CA ASP A 47 -1.50 10.00 -3.89
C ASP A 47 -2.33 9.27 -4.97
N GLU A 48 -1.82 9.17 -6.20
CA GLU A 48 -2.44 8.37 -7.28
C GLU A 48 -2.60 6.91 -6.88
N ALA A 49 -1.55 6.31 -6.31
CA ALA A 49 -1.61 4.94 -5.83
C ALA A 49 -2.62 4.75 -4.68
N LEU A 50 -2.67 5.69 -3.72
CA LEU A 50 -3.60 5.63 -2.59
C LEU A 50 -5.06 5.71 -3.05
N VAL A 51 -5.37 6.61 -4.01
CA VAL A 51 -6.71 6.71 -4.61
C VAL A 51 -7.08 5.41 -5.31
N ALA A 52 -6.17 4.85 -6.11
CA ALA A 52 -6.41 3.60 -6.82
C ALA A 52 -6.58 2.40 -5.86
N ILE A 53 -5.80 2.33 -4.77
CA ILE A 53 -5.93 1.30 -3.73
C ILE A 53 -7.29 1.41 -3.04
N ALA A 54 -7.71 2.62 -2.65
CA ALA A 54 -8.99 2.87 -1.99
C ALA A 54 -10.21 2.50 -2.85
N ALA A 55 -10.07 2.55 -4.17
CA ALA A 55 -11.10 2.14 -5.12
C ALA A 55 -11.22 0.61 -5.30
N THR A 56 -10.31 -0.18 -4.70
CA THR A 56 -10.36 -1.64 -4.80
C THR A 56 -11.30 -2.27 -3.77
N ASP A 57 -11.70 -3.51 -4.05
CA ASP A 57 -12.50 -4.36 -3.17
C ASP A 57 -11.66 -5.18 -2.17
N VAL A 58 -10.33 -4.95 -2.13
CA VAL A 58 -9.40 -5.74 -1.30
C VAL A 58 -8.97 -5.04 -0.01
N VAL A 59 -9.27 -3.75 0.12
CA VAL A 59 -9.09 -2.97 1.36
C VAL A 59 -10.45 -2.71 2.02
N THR A 60 -10.49 -2.69 3.34
CA THR A 60 -11.74 -2.43 4.09
C THR A 60 -11.85 -0.99 4.55
N ASP A 61 -10.73 -0.27 4.60
CA ASP A 61 -10.59 1.07 5.12
C ASP A 61 -9.61 1.85 4.23
N ALA A 62 -9.69 3.18 4.24
CA ALA A 62 -8.84 4.03 3.43
C ALA A 62 -7.36 3.84 3.81
N PRO A 63 -6.43 3.67 2.83
CA PRO A 63 -5.03 3.51 3.12
C PRO A 63 -4.44 4.81 3.68
N VAL A 64 -3.57 4.68 4.68
CA VAL A 64 -2.88 5.81 5.33
C VAL A 64 -1.41 5.80 4.94
N ALA A 65 -0.87 6.97 4.61
CA ALA A 65 0.54 7.14 4.31
C ALA A 65 1.25 8.05 5.33
N LEU A 66 2.38 7.58 5.85
CA LEU A 66 3.28 8.33 6.72
C LEU A 66 4.62 8.53 6.01
N ARG A 67 5.09 9.78 5.97
CA ARG A 67 6.36 10.12 5.33
C ARG A 67 7.53 9.78 6.26
N ILE A 68 8.54 9.12 5.72
CA ILE A 68 9.80 8.83 6.40
C ILE A 68 10.84 9.83 5.92
N GLU A 69 11.43 10.59 6.85
CA GLU A 69 12.49 11.57 6.59
C GLU A 69 13.72 11.24 7.44
N THR A 70 14.91 11.48 6.90
CA THR A 70 16.14 11.50 7.70
C THR A 70 16.28 12.86 8.37
N VAL A 71 16.64 12.86 9.66
CA VAL A 71 16.82 14.07 10.47
C VAL A 71 18.11 14.81 10.09
#